data_AF-A0ABD3E1V2-F1
#
_entry.id   AF-A0ABD3E1V2-F1
#
_cell.length_a   1.000
_cell.length_b   1.000
_cell.length_c   1.000
_cell.angle_alpha   90.00
_cell.angle_beta   90.00
_cell.angle_gamma   90.00
#
_symmetry.space_group_name_H-M   'P 1'
#
loop_
_entity.id
_entity.type
_entity.pdbx_description
1 polymer ?
#
loop_
_entity_poly.entity_id
_entity_poly.type
_entity_poly.pdbx_seq_one_letter_code
_entity_poly.pdbx_strand_id
1 'polypeptide(L)'
;MYQQNHLICILGGIWHILTKPFAWARRALVWSGEAYLSYSLAALAVFGFIACCFVWFNNTAYPSEFYGPTGPEASQAQAFTFLVRDQRLGANVGSAQGPTGLGKYLMRSPTGEVIFGGPKYFDFYIFSTTILPYPVSNLPI
;
A
#
# COMPACT_ATOMS: atom_id res chain seq x y z
N MET A 1 -0.36 -20.18 2.28
CA MET A 1 -0.40 -19.15 3.35
C MET A 1 -1.82 -18.95 3.91
N TYR A 2 -2.88 -18.94 3.09
CA TYR A 2 -4.28 -18.86 3.55
C TYR A 2 -4.74 -19.98 4.50
N GLN A 3 -4.19 -21.19 4.36
CA GLN A 3 -4.60 -22.36 5.14
C GLN A 3 -4.30 -22.26 6.66
N GLN A 4 -3.32 -21.44 7.05
CA GLN A 4 -2.86 -21.35 8.45
C GLN A 4 -3.85 -20.57 9.35
N ASN A 5 -4.59 -19.61 8.79
CA ASN A 5 -5.51 -18.77 9.56
C ASN A 5 -6.74 -19.54 10.06
N HIS A 6 -7.23 -20.51 9.27
CA HIS A 6 -8.39 -21.33 9.64
C HIS A 6 -8.09 -22.25 10.83
N LEU A 7 -6.86 -22.75 10.95
CA LEU A 7 -6.45 -23.60 12.08
C LEU A 7 -6.48 -22.84 13.40
N ILE A 8 -6.08 -21.57 13.40
CA ILE A 8 -6.11 -20.72 14.60
C ILE A 8 -7.56 -20.52 15.07
N CYS A 9 -8.50 -20.26 14.15
CA CYS A 9 -9.91 -20.13 14.49
C CYS A 9 -10.51 -21.43 15.02
N ILE A 10 -10.18 -22.58 14.42
CA ILE A 10 -10.69 -23.89 14.86
C ILE A 10 -10.18 -24.23 16.27
N LEU A 11 -8.87 -24.12 16.50
CA LEU A 11 -8.27 -24.41 17.80
C LEU A 11 -8.75 -23.42 18.87
N GLY A 12 -8.84 -22.12 18.52
CA GLY A 12 -9.41 -21.11 19.41
C GLY A 12 -10.88 -21.35 19.74
N GLY A 13 -11.68 -21.80 18.77
CA GLY A 13 -13.07 -22.18 18.97
C GLY A 13 -13.23 -23.36 19.93
N ILE A 14 -12.46 -24.44 19.73
CA ILE A 14 -12.43 -25.60 20.63
C ILE A 14 -12.05 -25.16 22.05
N TRP A 15 -11.01 -24.33 22.17
CA TRP A 15 -10.58 -23.79 23.45
C TRP A 15 -11.70 -23.00 24.17
N HIS A 16 -12.41 -22.12 23.47
CA HIS A 16 -13.50 -21.32 24.06
C HIS A 16 -14.74 -22.14 24.43
N ILE A 17 -14.97 -23.30 23.83
CA ILE A 17 -16.02 -24.24 24.24
C ILE A 17 -15.63 -24.98 25.52
N LEU A 18 -14.37 -25.43 25.60
CA LEU A 18 -13.89 -26.30 26.68
C LEU A 18 -13.47 -25.53 27.95
N THR A 19 -13.36 -24.21 27.89
CA THR A 19 -12.87 -23.39 29.01
C THR A 19 -13.89 -22.36 29.49
N LYS A 20 -13.77 -21.93 30.75
CA LYS A 20 -14.55 -20.83 31.33
C LYS A 20 -13.68 -19.57 31.43
N PRO A 21 -14.26 -18.36 31.40
CA PRO A 21 -13.51 -17.11 31.55
C PRO A 21 -12.67 -17.08 32.83
N PHE A 22 -11.37 -16.81 32.68
CA PHE A 22 -10.44 -16.70 33.81
C PHE A 22 -10.80 -15.55 34.74
N ALA A 23 -10.34 -15.61 35.99
CA ALA A 23 -10.70 -14.64 37.03
C ALA A 23 -10.29 -13.20 36.70
N TRP A 24 -9.19 -12.99 35.96
CA TRP A 24 -8.79 -11.65 35.53
C TRP A 24 -9.73 -11.10 34.44
N ALA A 25 -10.11 -11.91 33.46
CA ALA A 25 -11.00 -11.51 32.37
C ALA A 25 -12.39 -11.13 32.90
N ARG A 26 -12.89 -11.90 33.87
CA ARG A 26 -14.16 -11.61 34.56
C ARG A 26 -14.18 -10.24 35.26
N ARG A 27 -13.01 -9.76 35.71
CA ARG A 27 -12.86 -8.47 36.42
C ARG A 27 -12.60 -7.29 35.49
N ALA A 28 -12.09 -7.53 34.28
CA ALA A 28 -11.70 -6.48 33.35
C ALA A 28 -12.80 -6.11 32.33
N LEU A 29 -13.74 -7.03 32.07
CA LEU A 29 -14.76 -6.87 31.01
C LEU A 29 -16.17 -6.73 31.57
N VAL A 30 -17.05 -6.10 30.78
CA VAL A 30 -18.48 -6.00 31.07
C VAL A 30 -19.20 -7.17 30.40
N TRP A 31 -20.01 -7.90 31.16
CA TRP A 31 -20.69 -9.12 30.70
C TRP A 31 -22.17 -8.86 30.41
N SER A 32 -22.46 -8.01 29.43
CA SER A 32 -23.82 -7.68 28.97
C SER A 32 -23.93 -7.78 27.45
N GLY A 33 -25.15 -7.96 26.93
CA GLY A 33 -25.39 -8.04 25.49
C GLY A 33 -24.94 -6.77 24.73
N GLU A 34 -25.17 -5.59 25.32
CA GLU A 34 -24.74 -4.32 24.76
C GLU A 34 -23.20 -4.18 24.73
N ALA A 35 -22.52 -4.65 25.78
CA ALA A 35 -21.05 -4.66 25.80
C ALA A 35 -20.47 -5.59 24.73
N TYR A 36 -21.05 -6.78 24.53
CA TYR A 36 -20.59 -7.67 23.46
C TYR A 36 -20.81 -7.07 22.07
N LEU A 37 -21.93 -6.36 21.87
CA LEU A 37 -22.18 -5.62 20.64
C LEU A 37 -21.15 -4.51 20.44
N SER A 38 -20.84 -3.72 21.47
CA SER A 38 -19.88 -2.61 21.37
C SER A 38 -18.46 -3.08 21.06
N TYR A 39 -18.01 -4.19 21.66
CA TYR A 39 -16.71 -4.80 21.34
C TYR A 39 -16.65 -5.25 19.86
N SER A 40 -17.74 -5.83 19.37
CA SER A 40 -17.85 -6.27 17.97
C SER A 40 -17.86 -5.09 16.98
N LEU A 41 -18.58 -4.01 17.32
CA LEU A 41 -18.61 -2.79 16.52
C LEU A 41 -17.24 -2.11 16.45
N ALA A 42 -16.50 -2.07 17.55
CA ALA A 42 -15.13 -1.55 17.56
C ALA A 42 -14.21 -2.39 16.64
N ALA A 43 -14.31 -3.71 16.68
CA ALA A 43 -13.55 -4.59 15.78
C ALA A 43 -13.92 -4.35 14.30
N LEU A 44 -15.21 -4.23 13.98
CA LEU A 44 -15.69 -3.93 12.62
C LEU A 44 -15.22 -2.56 12.13
N ALA A 45 -15.18 -1.54 12.99
CA ALA A 45 -14.66 -0.23 12.62
C ALA A 45 -13.20 -0.33 12.18
N VAL A 46 -12.37 -1.05 12.95
CA VAL A 46 -10.96 -1.30 12.58
C VAL A 46 -10.86 -2.10 11.29
N PHE A 47 -11.70 -3.12 11.08
CA PHE A 47 -11.72 -3.86 9.81
C PHE A 47 -12.06 -2.95 8.62
N GLY A 48 -13.01 -2.02 8.79
CA GLY A 48 -13.34 -1.02 7.78
C GLY A 48 -12.15 -0.13 7.43
N PHE A 49 -11.42 0.37 8.43
CA PHE A 49 -10.21 1.17 8.20
C PHE A 49 -9.10 0.37 7.49
N ILE A 50 -8.87 -0.88 7.91
CA ILE A 50 -7.89 -1.76 7.26
C ILE A 50 -8.28 -2.01 5.80
N ALA A 51 -9.56 -2.32 5.54
CA ALA A 51 -10.07 -2.56 4.19
C ALA A 51 -9.93 -1.31 3.30
N CYS A 52 -10.20 -0.12 3.85
CA CYS A 52 -10.00 1.15 3.16
C CYS A 52 -8.54 1.33 2.70
N CYS A 53 -7.58 1.09 3.57
CA CYS A 53 -6.16 1.12 3.19
C CYS A 53 -5.82 0.03 2.18
N PHE A 54 -6.36 -1.18 2.34
CA PHE A 54 -6.08 -2.31 1.46
C PHE A 54 -6.51 -2.02 0.01
N VAL A 55 -7.75 -1.58 -0.20
CA VAL A 55 -8.26 -1.30 -1.54
C VAL A 55 -7.56 -0.12 -2.19
N TRP A 56 -7.11 0.86 -1.40
CA TRP A 56 -6.48 2.06 -1.92
C TRP A 56 -5.04 1.86 -2.39
N PHE A 57 -4.30 0.96 -1.73
CA PHE A 57 -2.86 0.79 -1.95
C PHE A 57 -2.43 -0.58 -2.47
N ASN A 58 -3.19 -1.65 -2.23
CA ASN A 58 -2.74 -3.02 -2.53
C ASN A 58 -3.19 -3.48 -3.93
N ASN A 59 -2.26 -3.52 -4.87
CA ASN A 59 -2.50 -4.00 -6.24
C ASN A 59 -2.30 -5.52 -6.44
N THR A 60 -2.00 -6.27 -5.38
CA THR A 60 -1.79 -7.73 -5.47
C THR A 60 -3.10 -8.48 -5.26
N ALA A 61 -3.78 -8.18 -4.16
CA ALA A 61 -5.10 -8.71 -3.85
C ALA A 61 -6.21 -7.97 -4.61
N TYR A 62 -5.98 -6.71 -5.00
CA TYR A 62 -6.85 -5.93 -5.89
C TYR A 62 -6.10 -5.57 -7.19
N PRO A 63 -6.02 -6.50 -8.15
CA PRO A 63 -5.23 -6.26 -9.37
C PRO A 63 -5.79 -5.09 -10.19
N SER A 64 -4.90 -4.22 -10.64
CA SER A 64 -5.24 -2.99 -11.36
C SER A 64 -5.95 -3.25 -12.70
N GLU A 65 -5.78 -4.45 -13.27
CA GLU A 65 -6.49 -4.90 -14.47
C GLU A 65 -8.01 -5.01 -14.26
N PHE A 66 -8.44 -5.27 -13.02
CA PHE A 66 -9.86 -5.37 -12.66
C PHE A 66 -10.37 -4.11 -11.97
N TYR A 67 -9.55 -3.48 -11.14
CA TYR A 67 -9.97 -2.38 -10.25
C TYR A 67 -9.46 -1.00 -10.68
N GLY A 68 -8.71 -0.92 -11.77
CA GLY A 68 -8.02 0.30 -12.21
C GLY A 68 -6.75 0.56 -11.40
N PRO A 69 -5.90 1.51 -11.88
CA PRO A 69 -4.65 1.82 -11.20
C PRO A 69 -4.90 2.50 -9.86
N THR A 70 -4.08 2.18 -8.87
CA THR A 70 -4.08 2.93 -7.61
C THR A 70 -3.69 4.40 -7.87
N GLY A 71 -4.07 5.31 -6.97
CA GLY A 71 -3.70 6.73 -7.09
C GLY A 71 -2.18 6.93 -7.29
N PRO A 72 -1.34 6.28 -6.47
CA PRO A 72 0.10 6.30 -6.64
C PRO A 72 0.55 5.70 -8.00
N GLU A 73 -0.06 4.59 -8.45
CA GLU A 73 0.30 3.96 -9.73
C GLU A 73 -0.02 4.85 -10.94
N ALA A 74 -1.19 5.50 -10.94
CA ALA A 74 -1.59 6.46 -11.96
C ALA A 74 -0.64 7.68 -12.00
N SER A 75 -0.17 8.10 -10.82
CA SER A 75 0.81 9.18 -10.65
C SER A 75 2.15 8.86 -11.33
N GLN A 76 2.69 7.66 -11.10
CA GLN A 76 3.92 7.21 -11.76
C GLN A 76 3.73 6.98 -13.26
N ALA A 77 2.61 6.41 -13.68
CA ALA A 77 2.29 6.21 -15.10
C ALA A 77 2.24 7.54 -15.88
N GLN A 78 1.73 8.60 -15.26
CA GLN A 78 1.75 9.95 -15.85
C GLN A 78 3.19 10.46 -16.04
N ALA A 79 4.04 10.37 -15.01
CA ALA A 79 5.44 10.79 -15.10
C ALA A 79 6.19 10.00 -16.18
N PHE A 80 5.99 8.69 -16.23
CA PHE A 80 6.58 7.81 -17.24
C PHE A 80 6.12 8.17 -18.66
N THR A 81 4.82 8.46 -18.85
CA THR A 81 4.28 8.87 -20.15
C THR A 81 4.99 10.11 -20.69
N PHE A 82 5.19 11.14 -19.85
CA PHE A 82 5.88 12.36 -20.26
C PHE A 82 7.39 12.15 -20.47
N LEU A 83 8.04 11.33 -19.63
CA LEU A 83 9.44 10.97 -19.79
C LEU A 83 9.67 10.29 -21.15
N VAL A 84 8.90 9.23 -21.45
CA VAL A 84 9.04 8.48 -22.72
C VAL A 84 8.72 9.37 -23.92
N ARG A 85 7.69 10.21 -23.83
CA ARG A 85 7.35 11.17 -24.89
C ARG A 85 8.52 12.10 -25.18
N ASP A 86 9.08 12.73 -24.15
CA ASP A 86 10.11 13.76 -24.34
C ASP A 86 11.45 13.13 -24.74
N GLN A 87 11.76 11.92 -24.25
CA GLN A 87 12.90 11.15 -24.73
C GLN A 87 12.78 10.82 -26.23
N ARG A 88 11.58 10.44 -26.70
CA ARG A 88 11.31 10.22 -28.14
C ARG A 88 11.41 11.49 -28.96
N LEU A 89 11.17 12.65 -28.36
CA LEU A 89 11.39 13.96 -28.99
C LEU A 89 12.86 14.43 -28.93
N GLY A 90 13.77 13.61 -28.41
CA GLY A 90 15.21 13.89 -28.36
C GLY A 90 15.68 14.61 -27.10
N ALA A 91 14.84 14.78 -26.08
CA ALA A 91 15.27 15.36 -24.82
C ALA A 91 16.13 14.37 -24.02
N ASN A 92 17.25 14.86 -23.47
CA ASN A 92 18.03 14.09 -22.51
C ASN A 92 17.34 14.15 -21.13
N VAL A 93 16.57 13.11 -20.81
CA VAL A 93 15.77 13.03 -19.58
C VAL A 93 16.62 12.97 -18.30
N GLY A 94 17.89 12.56 -18.42
CA GLY A 94 18.80 12.45 -17.27
C GLY A 94 19.45 13.77 -16.87
N SER A 95 19.72 14.66 -17.83
CA SER A 95 20.32 15.97 -17.59
C SER A 95 19.32 17.13 -17.65
N ALA A 96 18.04 16.86 -17.90
CA ALA A 96 17.01 17.89 -18.00
C ALA A 96 16.69 18.48 -16.62
N GLN A 97 17.15 19.70 -16.36
CA GLN A 97 16.85 20.43 -15.13
C GLN A 97 15.46 21.08 -15.19
N GLY A 98 14.70 20.95 -14.09
CA GLY A 98 13.41 21.59 -13.91
C GLY A 98 13.52 23.01 -13.31
N PRO A 99 12.41 23.75 -13.24
CA PRO A 99 12.41 25.16 -12.77
C PRO A 99 12.88 25.35 -11.32
N THR A 100 12.84 24.30 -10.50
CA THR A 100 13.25 24.32 -9.08
C THR A 100 14.72 23.97 -8.87
N GLY A 101 15.47 23.71 -9.95
CA GLY A 101 16.86 23.26 -9.89
C GLY A 101 17.04 21.75 -9.71
N LEU A 102 15.96 21.00 -9.40
CA LEU A 102 15.94 19.53 -9.40
C LEU A 102 15.77 18.99 -10.83
N GLY A 103 16.05 17.70 -11.04
CA GLY A 103 15.81 17.06 -12.32
C GLY A 103 14.32 17.02 -12.67
N LYS A 104 14.00 17.36 -13.93
CA LYS A 104 12.62 17.48 -14.43
C LYS A 104 11.91 16.14 -14.48
N TYR A 105 12.61 15.07 -14.88
CA TYR A 105 12.05 13.73 -15.03
C TYR A 105 12.60 12.74 -14.01
N LEU A 106 13.86 12.87 -13.64
CA LEU A 106 14.55 11.97 -12.72
C LEU A 106 15.25 12.76 -11.62
N MET A 107 15.23 12.26 -10.40
CA MET A 107 15.93 12.83 -9.24
C MET A 107 16.33 11.74 -8.26
N ARG A 108 17.01 12.11 -7.17
CA ARG A 108 17.37 11.18 -6.09
C ARG A 108 16.38 11.28 -4.94
N SER A 109 16.07 10.12 -4.36
CA SER A 109 15.34 9.99 -3.10
C SER A 109 16.18 10.47 -1.91
N PRO A 110 15.58 10.60 -0.71
CA PRO A 110 16.33 10.82 0.53
C PRO A 110 17.41 9.75 0.82
N THR A 111 17.25 8.54 0.30
CA THR A 111 18.17 7.41 0.46
C THR A 111 19.06 7.15 -0.76
N GLY A 112 18.93 7.96 -1.83
CA GLY A 112 19.83 8.00 -2.98
C GLY A 112 19.38 7.23 -4.22
N GLU A 113 18.25 6.52 -4.18
CA GLU A 113 17.68 5.83 -5.34
C GLU A 113 17.18 6.82 -6.39
N VAL A 114 17.27 6.43 -7.67
CA VAL A 114 16.73 7.20 -8.80
C VAL A 114 15.21 7.05 -8.85
N ILE A 115 14.50 8.18 -8.92
CA ILE A 115 13.03 8.24 -8.97
C ILE A 115 12.51 9.30 -9.92
N PHE A 116 11.23 9.18 -10.26
CA PHE A 116 10.55 10.20 -11.04
C PHE A 116 10.48 11.54 -10.31
N GLY A 117 10.80 12.62 -11.03
CA GLY A 117 10.74 14.00 -10.56
C GLY A 117 9.34 14.62 -10.66
N GLY A 118 9.18 15.81 -10.07
CA GLY A 118 7.93 16.60 -10.07
C GLY A 118 7.17 16.54 -8.74
N PRO A 119 6.02 17.24 -8.62
CA PRO A 119 5.27 17.41 -7.37
C PRO A 119 4.77 16.12 -6.70
N LYS A 120 4.93 14.97 -7.37
CA LYS A 120 4.51 13.63 -6.93
C LYS A 120 5.58 12.94 -6.05
N TYR A 121 6.32 13.71 -5.25
CA TYR A 121 7.48 13.26 -4.45
C TYR A 121 7.20 12.12 -3.45
N PHE A 122 5.92 11.84 -3.15
CA PHE A 122 5.51 10.99 -2.05
C PHE A 122 5.21 9.53 -2.47
N ASP A 123 5.11 9.25 -3.76
CA ASP A 123 4.70 7.95 -4.31
C ASP A 123 5.90 6.99 -4.52
N PHE A 124 6.93 7.10 -3.67
CA PHE A 124 8.25 6.47 -3.83
C PHE A 124 8.24 4.93 -3.79
N TYR A 125 7.30 4.33 -3.05
CA TYR A 125 7.25 2.89 -2.78
C TYR A 125 6.07 2.21 -3.49
N ILE A 126 6.08 2.17 -4.82
CA ILE A 126 5.09 1.37 -5.56
C ILE A 126 5.79 0.33 -6.41
N PHE A 127 5.48 -0.92 -6.11
CA PHE A 127 5.74 -2.05 -6.98
C PHE A 127 4.51 -2.25 -7.86
N SER A 128 4.44 -1.57 -9.01
CA SER A 128 3.46 -1.94 -10.06
C SER A 128 4.15 -2.79 -11.12
N THR A 129 3.55 -3.92 -11.44
CA THR A 129 4.00 -4.89 -12.46
C THR A 129 4.25 -4.25 -13.82
N THR A 130 3.60 -3.12 -14.12
CA THR A 130 3.74 -2.40 -15.39
C THR A 130 5.02 -1.54 -15.48
N ILE A 131 5.55 -1.07 -14.35
CA ILE A 131 6.72 -0.18 -14.27
C ILE A 131 7.98 -0.91 -13.76
N LEU A 132 7.83 -2.06 -13.10
CA LEU A 132 8.92 -2.92 -12.66
C LEU A 132 9.92 -3.39 -13.73
N PRO A 133 9.54 -3.63 -15.01
CA PRO A 133 10.54 -4.03 -16.02
C PRO A 133 11.44 -2.88 -16.49
N TYR A 134 11.16 -1.63 -16.10
CA TYR A 134 11.97 -0.47 -16.48
C TYR A 134 12.93 -0.11 -15.34
N PRO A 135 14.24 -0.41 -15.47
CA PRO A 135 15.22 -0.11 -14.42
C PRO A 135 15.55 1.38 -14.45
N VAL A 136 14.69 2.21 -13.86
CA VAL A 136 14.97 3.64 -13.65
C VAL A 136 16.21 3.82 -12.77
N SER A 137 16.50 2.84 -11.90
CA SER A 137 17.67 2.77 -11.02
C SER A 137 19.03 2.70 -11.74
N ASN A 138 19.07 2.26 -13.00
CA ASN A 138 20.31 2.11 -13.77
C ASN A 138 20.51 3.23 -14.80
N LEU A 139 19.63 4.24 -14.84
CA LEU A 139 19.79 5.37 -15.74
C LEU A 139 20.90 6.30 -15.20
N PRO A 140 21.90 6.66 -16.02
CA PRO A 140 22.95 7.60 -15.60
C PRO A 140 22.32 8.99 -15.40
N ILE A 141 22.25 9.42 -14.14
CA ILE A 141 21.85 10.77 -13.70
C ILE A 141 22.82 11.39 -12.71
#